data_AF-K5W8R1-F1
#
_entry.id   AF-K5W8R1-F1
#
_cell.length_a   1.000
_cell.length_b   1.000
_cell.length_c   1.000
_cell.angle_alpha   90.00
_cell.angle_beta   90.00
_cell.angle_gamma   90.00
#
_symmetry.space_group_name_H-M   'P 1'
#
loop_
_entity.id
_entity.type
_entity.pdbx_description
1 polymer ?
#
loop_
_entity_poly.entity_id
_entity_poly.type
_entity_poly.pdbx_seq_one_letter_code
_entity_poly.pdbx_strand_id
1 'polypeptide(L)' 'FKGPDSRPYKWICLASNPVLIHDIQPPTPIACFRPAKLGIVSRSRRGFLEILPPGLDKEDWIVVTFVGFFRMKL' A
#
# COMPACT_ATOMS: atom_id res chain seq x y z
N PHE A 1 -6.37 -5.56 -10.21
CA PHE A 1 -7.58 -4.77 -10.50
C PHE A 1 -7.20 -3.57 -11.36
N LYS A 2 -8.14 -2.95 -12.09
CA LYS A 2 -7.86 -1.75 -12.88
C LYS A 2 -8.07 -0.49 -12.02
N GLY A 3 -7.12 0.44 -12.09
CA GLY A 3 -7.21 1.74 -11.41
C GLY A 3 -8.04 2.76 -12.20
N PRO A 4 -8.20 3.98 -11.67
CA PRO A 4 -8.95 5.06 -12.32
C PRO A 4 -8.34 5.53 -13.64
N ASP A 5 -7.04 5.29 -13.84
CA ASP A 5 -6.31 5.54 -15.08
C ASP A 5 -6.33 4.34 -16.04
N SER A 6 -7.22 3.36 -15.82
CA SER A 6 -7.32 2.10 -16.57
C SER A 6 -6.08 1.21 -16.52
N ARG A 7 -5.10 1.51 -15.67
CA ARG A 7 -3.86 0.71 -15.54
C ARG A 7 -4.04 -0.45 -14.55
N PRO A 8 -3.28 -1.55 -14.71
CA PRO A 8 -3.36 -2.69 -13.80
C PRO A 8 -2.61 -2.42 -12.50
N TYR A 9 -3.26 -2.70 -11.38
CA TYR A 9 -2.70 -2.60 -10.04
C TYR A 9 -2.97 -3.86 -9.23
N LYS A 10 -2.10 -4.11 -8.26
CA LYS A 10 -2.22 -5.27 -7.38
C LYS A 10 -1.72 -4.95 -5.98
N TRP A 11 -2.51 -5.33 -4.98
CA TRP A 11 -2.00 -5.43 -3.61
C TRP A 11 -1.32 -6.78 -3.43
N ILE A 12 -0.08 -6.77 -2.96
CA ILE A 12 0.71 -7.95 -2.61
C ILE A 12 1.18 -7.84 -1.16
N CYS A 13 1.51 -8.96 -0.52
CA CYS A 13 2.16 -8.94 0.80
C CYS A 13 3.66 -9.17 0.61
N LEU A 14 4.48 -8.16 0.91
CA LEU A 14 5.94 -8.27 0.91
C LEU A 14 6.43 -8.24 2.37
N ALA A 15 7.04 -9.33 2.84
CA ALA A 15 7.47 -9.46 4.25
C ALA A 15 6.36 -9.09 5.26
N SER A 16 5.16 -9.63 5.03
CA SER A 16 3.93 -9.36 5.81
C SER A 16 3.37 -7.93 5.73
N ASN A 17 3.97 -7.06 4.92
CA ASN A 17 3.49 -5.70 4.71
C ASN A 17 2.77 -5.61 3.36
N PRO A 18 1.50 -5.16 3.33
CA PRO A 18 0.80 -4.92 2.08
C PRO A 18 1.44 -3.81 1.27
N VAL A 19 1.70 -4.08 -0.01
CA VAL A 19 2.29 -3.17 -0.99
C VAL A 19 1.39 -3.12 -2.20
N LEU A 20 0.99 -1.93 -2.61
CA LEU A 20 0.33 -1.68 -3.87
C LEU A 20 1.40 -1.52 -4.95
N ILE A 21 1.33 -2.35 -5.98
CA ILE A 21 2.20 -2.26 -7.15
C ILE A 21 1.37 -1.87 -8.36
N HIS A 22 1.99 -1.09 -9.24
CA HIS A 22 1.60 -0.96 -10.63
C HIS A 22 2.13 -2.18 -11.38
N ASP A 23 1.22 -3.00 -11.90
CA ASP A 23 1.50 -4.34 -12.46
C ASP A 23 1.91 -4.25 -13.94
N ILE A 24 2.87 -3.36 -14.22
CA ILE A 24 3.53 -3.20 -15.52
C ILE A 24 5.00 -3.49 -15.31
N GLN A 25 5.67 -4.18 -16.24
CA GLN A 25 7.11 -4.48 -16.13
C GLN A 25 7.96 -3.20 -16.33
N PRO A 26 8.87 -2.83 -15.41
CA PRO A 26 9.10 -3.44 -14.09
C PRO A 26 8.05 -2.99 -13.04
N PRO A 27 7.60 -3.92 -12.16
CA PRO A 27 6.60 -3.59 -11.15
C PRO A 27 7.04 -2.41 -10.30
N THR A 28 6.21 -1.37 -10.25
CA THR A 28 6.56 -0.14 -9.55
C THR A 28 5.72 -0.03 -8.28
N PRO A 29 6.32 0.12 -7.08
CA PRO A 29 5.57 0.31 -5.85
C PRO A 29 4.93 1.69 -5.82
N ILE A 30 3.65 1.72 -5.47
CA ILE A 30 2.82 2.93 -5.41
C ILE A 30 2.40 3.26 -3.98
N ALA A 31 2.19 2.22 -3.16
CA ALA A 31 1.93 2.42 -1.75
C ALA A 31 2.45 1.25 -0.92
N CYS A 32 2.92 1.54 0.29
CA CYS A 32 3.47 0.54 1.21
C CYS A 32 2.85 0.74 2.59
N PHE A 33 2.20 -0.29 3.13
CA PHE A 33 1.75 -0.26 4.51
C PHE A 33 2.92 -0.50 5.45
N ARG A 34 3.02 0.38 6.43
CA ARG A 34 4.03 0.33 7.47
C ARG A 34 3.31 0.02 8.78
N PRO A 35 3.46 -1.19 9.35
CA PRO A 35 2.77 -1.54 10.59
C PRO A 35 3.29 -0.70 11.75
N ALA A 36 2.42 -0.54 12.76
CA ALA A 36 2.76 0.08 14.02
C ALA A 36 3.90 -0.68 14.71
N LYS A 37 4.76 0.06 15.41
CA LYS A 37 5.82 -0.52 16.25
C LYS A 37 5.59 -0.05 17.68
N LEU A 38 5.62 -0.98 18.63
CA LEU A 38 5.29 -0.70 20.03
C LEU A 38 6.37 0.09 20.77
N GLY A 39 7.63 -0.04 20.39
CA GLY A 39 8.74 0.61 21.11
C GLY A 39 9.76 -0.34 21.75
N ILE A 40 9.49 -1.65 21.77
CA ILE A 40 10.31 -2.61 22.55
C ILE A 40 11.73 -2.76 21.98
N VAL A 41 11.85 -2.94 20.66
CA VAL A 41 13.14 -3.15 19.96
C VAL A 41 13.52 -2.00 19.03
N SER A 42 12.60 -1.06 18.78
CA SER A 42 12.81 0.08 17.89
C SER A 42 11.84 1.19 18.24
N ARG A 43 12.09 2.42 17.76
CA ARG A 43 11.25 3.60 18.05
C ARG A 43 9.77 3.30 17.83
N SER A 44 8.96 3.63 18.83
CA SER A 44 7.51 3.54 18.74
C SER A 44 7.00 4.44 17.61
N ARG A 45 6.09 3.91 16.78
CA ARG A 45 5.45 4.67 15.70
C ARG A 45 4.07 4.08 15.38
N ARG A 46 3.15 4.94 14.97
CA ARG A 46 1.84 4.53 14.45
C ARG A 46 2.00 3.81 13.12
N GLY A 47 1.03 2.94 12.81
CA GLY A 47 0.93 2.38 11.47
C GLY A 47 0.52 3.47 10.48
N PHE A 48 1.07 3.43 9.28
CA PHE A 48 0.74 4.40 8.23
C PHE A 48 0.87 3.78 6.85
N LEU A 49 0.21 4.41 5.88
CA LEU A 49 0.34 4.07 4.48
C LEU A 49 1.26 5.07 3.81
N GLU A 50 2.40 4.60 3.32
CA GLU A 50 3.38 5.40 2.59
C GLU A 50 3.01 5.40 1.11
N ILE A 51 2.91 6.57 0.47
CA ILE A 51 2.55 6.71 -0.95
C ILE A 51 3.78 7.17 -1.74
N LEU A 52 4.00 6.55 -2.90
CA LEU A 52 5.18 6.71 -3.74
C LEU A 52 4.77 6.84 -5.23
N PRO A 53 5.35 7.77 -6.00
CA PRO A 53 6.15 8.92 -5.55
C PRO A 53 5.30 9.97 -4.81
N PRO A 54 5.92 10.95 -4.13
CA PRO A 54 5.20 12.07 -3.52
C PRO A 54 4.38 12.87 -4.56
N GLY A 55 3.23 13.40 -4.16
CA GLY A 55 2.36 14.21 -5.03
C GLY A 55 1.53 13.39 -6.02
N LEU A 56 1.24 12.13 -5.68
CA LEU A 56 0.37 11.29 -6.47
C LEU A 56 -1.09 11.52 -6.06
N ASP A 57 -1.85 12.25 -6.88
CA ASP A 57 -3.27 12.60 -6.68
C ASP A 57 -4.22 11.37 -6.79
N LYS A 58 -4.01 10.37 -5.94
CA LYS A 58 -4.72 9.08 -5.91
C LYS A 58 -4.90 8.55 -4.49
N GLU A 59 -4.70 9.37 -3.46
CA GLU A 59 -4.68 8.97 -2.05
C GLU A 59 -5.98 8.27 -1.64
N ASP A 60 -7.13 8.86 -1.96
CA ASP A 60 -8.44 8.30 -1.61
C ASP A 60 -8.63 6.91 -2.22
N TRP A 61 -8.28 6.73 -3.49
CA TRP A 61 -8.37 5.45 -4.17
C TRP A 61 -7.42 4.40 -3.57
N ILE A 62 -6.20 4.80 -3.21
CA ILE A 62 -5.24 3.91 -2.52
C ILE A 62 -5.84 3.46 -1.17
N VAL A 63 -6.37 4.38 -0.37
CA VAL A 63 -6.96 4.09 0.94
C VAL A 63 -8.18 3.17 0.82
N VAL A 64 -9.09 3.43 -0.11
CA VAL A 64 -10.28 2.60 -0.33
C VAL A 64 -9.90 1.18 -0.74
N THR A 65 -8.98 1.03 -1.68
CA THR A 65 -8.54 -0.30 -2.15
C THR A 65 -7.73 -1.04 -1.09
N PHE A 66 -6.98 -0.33 -0.26
CA PHE A 66 -6.28 -0.88 0.90
C PHE A 66 -7.24 -1.49 1.91
N VAL A 67 -8.29 -0.75 2.31
CA VAL A 67 -9.31 -1.25 3.25
C VAL A 67 -10.02 -2.48 2.66
N GLY A 68 -10.37 -2.44 1.37
CA GLY A 68 -10.94 -3.60 0.67
C GLY A 68 -10.02 -4.82 0.71
N PHE A 69 -8.74 -4.64 0.41
CA PHE A 69 -7.74 -5.71 0.49
C PHE A 69 -7.61 -6.31 1.89
N PHE A 70 -7.54 -5.46 2.93
CA PHE A 70 -7.45 -5.92 4.32
C PHE A 70 -8.69 -6.71 4.76
N ARG A 71 -9.88 -6.27 4.38
CA ARG A 71 -11.14 -6.96 4.74
C ARG A 71 -11.30 -8.33 4.10
N MET A 72 -10.66 -8.59 2.96
CA MET A 72 -10.69 -9.91 2.30
C MET A 72 -9.61 -10.87 2.80
N LYS A 73 -8.59 -10.34 3.49
CA LYS A 73 -7.43 -11.11 3.98
C LYS A 73 -7.50 -11.43 5.48
N LEU A 74 -8.41 -10.78 6.21
CA LEU A 74 -8.88 -11.14 7.55
C LEU A 74 -10.06 -12.11 7.42
#